data_AF-A0A6L9IXB3-F1
#
_entry.id   AF-A0A6L9IXB3-F1
#
_cell.length_a   1.000
_cell.length_b   1.000
_cell.length_c   1.000
_cell.angle_alpha   90.00
_cell.angle_beta   90.00
_cell.angle_gamma   90.00
#
_symmetry.space_group_name_H-M   'P 1'
#
loop_
_entity.id
_entity.type
_entity.pdbx_description
1 polymer ?
#
loop_
_entity_poly.entity_id
_entity_poly.type
_entity_poly.pdbx_seq_one_letter_code
_entity_poly.pdbx_strand_id
1 'polypeptide(L)'
;MNPLLDRIMSLTSLVLSGEHSLDDALQILEDWLADHADSLTPENRATFRAALDGESTNDDRSLIDSILKLHTARVLHRQEAAQLESDSPDPDETPYQRARRTFSQALAASEDAINDVRIDVAVANAHSLLGDIDANRRWLDHALTRLTDIAATDLVTIAQDIPPMTPPKMNWIKRASLRFVGFDFNRLAQDNLDTLVKIAHLQTNQITILSHLIGVSFVSLEDDARARRAFRATAHLIIRHDGMPFQDNAPQLLDVAESLHLYEMEAAQVLAQQALALCETEGDEEECARAEALLAV
;
A
#
# COMPACT_ATOMS: atom_id res chain seq x y z
N MET A 1 -6.76 -15.87 30.24
CA MET A 1 -7.74 -14.91 29.69
C MET A 1 -6.95 -13.82 29.03
N ASN A 2 -7.21 -13.51 27.76
CA ASN A 2 -6.40 -12.56 27.01
C ASN A 2 -7.05 -11.18 27.09
N PRO A 3 -6.42 -10.19 27.75
CA PRO A 3 -7.03 -8.88 28.00
C PRO A 3 -7.39 -8.13 26.71
N LEU A 4 -6.66 -8.36 25.60
CA LEU A 4 -6.99 -7.78 24.30
C LEU A 4 -8.33 -8.31 23.77
N LEU A 5 -8.49 -9.63 23.77
CA LEU A 5 -9.68 -10.28 23.26
C LEU A 5 -10.90 -9.98 24.14
N ASP A 6 -10.72 -9.91 25.45
CA ASP A 6 -11.78 -9.52 26.37
C ASP A 6 -12.23 -8.07 26.12
N ARG A 7 -11.29 -7.15 25.87
CA ARG A 7 -11.58 -5.75 25.55
C ARG A 7 -12.31 -5.62 24.22
N ILE A 8 -11.84 -6.30 23.19
CA ILE A 8 -12.49 -6.34 21.87
C ILE A 8 -13.91 -6.89 22.00
N MET A 9 -14.09 -8.04 22.68
CA MET A 9 -15.42 -8.63 22.87
C MET A 9 -16.38 -7.68 23.58
N SER A 10 -15.91 -6.97 24.61
CA SER A 10 -16.70 -5.96 25.32
C SER A 10 -17.11 -4.81 24.40
N LEU A 11 -16.18 -4.27 23.60
CA LEU A 11 -16.45 -3.17 22.68
C LEU A 11 -17.40 -3.61 21.55
N THR A 12 -17.24 -4.81 21.01
CA THR A 12 -18.17 -5.39 20.04
C THR A 12 -19.60 -5.41 20.58
N SER A 13 -19.79 -5.85 21.83
CA SER A 13 -21.12 -5.84 22.46
C SER A 13 -21.70 -4.42 22.61
N LEU A 14 -20.87 -3.43 22.94
CA LEU A 14 -21.28 -2.04 23.09
C LEU A 14 -21.66 -1.38 21.76
N VAL A 15 -20.95 -1.70 20.67
CA VAL A 15 -21.31 -1.23 19.33
C VAL A 15 -22.62 -1.87 18.88
N LEU A 16 -22.79 -3.18 19.10
CA LEU A 16 -24.02 -3.89 18.76
C LEU A 16 -25.25 -3.40 19.53
N SER A 17 -25.08 -2.95 20.78
CA SER A 17 -26.19 -2.38 21.57
C SER A 17 -26.48 -0.92 21.22
N GLY A 18 -25.65 -0.29 20.37
CA GLY A 18 -25.76 1.13 20.03
C GLY A 18 -25.33 2.08 21.15
N GLU A 19 -24.68 1.56 22.20
CA GLU A 19 -24.13 2.40 23.28
C GLU A 19 -22.91 3.20 22.82
N HIS A 20 -22.16 2.67 21.85
CA HIS A 20 -21.01 3.32 21.24
C HIS A 20 -21.07 3.20 19.71
N SER A 21 -20.54 4.19 19.00
CA SER A 21 -20.27 4.05 17.57
C SER A 21 -19.04 3.16 17.33
N LEU A 22 -18.88 2.63 16.11
CA LEU A 22 -17.66 1.91 15.74
C LEU A 22 -16.42 2.82 15.83
N ASP A 23 -16.55 4.11 15.48
CA ASP A 23 -15.45 5.09 15.62
C ASP A 23 -15.04 5.25 17.09
N ASP A 24 -16.00 5.36 18.01
CA ASP A 24 -15.71 5.45 19.45
C ASP A 24 -15.02 4.18 19.95
N ALA A 25 -15.47 3.01 19.51
CA ALA A 25 -14.86 1.74 19.90
C ALA A 25 -13.41 1.62 19.41
N LEU A 26 -13.11 2.08 18.19
CA LEU A 26 -11.74 2.13 17.66
C LEU A 26 -10.86 3.08 18.49
N GLN A 27 -11.35 4.29 18.79
CA GLN A 27 -10.61 5.25 19.61
C GLN A 27 -10.35 4.73 21.03
N ILE A 28 -11.37 4.16 21.68
CA ILE A 28 -11.25 3.59 23.02
C ILE A 28 -10.21 2.46 23.06
N LEU A 29 -10.09 1.69 21.98
CA LEU A 29 -9.13 0.60 21.86
C LEU A 29 -7.70 1.14 21.67
N GLU A 30 -7.53 2.18 20.86
CA GLU A 30 -6.26 2.88 20.67
C GLU A 30 -5.76 3.49 21.99
N ASP A 31 -6.61 4.23 22.70
CA ASP A 31 -6.29 4.82 24.00
C ASP A 31 -5.92 3.76 25.03
N TRP A 32 -6.70 2.66 25.08
CA TRP A 32 -6.42 1.56 26.00
C TRP A 32 -5.07 0.89 25.69
N LEU A 33 -4.75 0.69 24.40
CA LEU A 33 -3.46 0.11 23.99
C LEU A 33 -2.29 1.01 24.33
N ALA A 34 -2.42 2.34 24.22
CA ALA A 34 -1.36 3.27 24.60
C ALA A 34 -0.94 3.09 26.07
N ASP A 35 -1.90 2.82 26.96
CA ASP A 35 -1.65 2.64 28.39
C ASP A 35 -1.23 1.20 28.79
N HIS A 36 -1.53 0.20 27.95
CA HIS A 36 -1.41 -1.22 28.34
C HIS A 36 -0.45 -2.04 27.45
N ALA A 37 0.07 -1.48 26.37
CA ALA A 37 0.91 -2.22 25.40
C ALA A 37 2.14 -2.90 26.03
N ASP A 38 2.80 -2.22 26.97
CA ASP A 38 3.98 -2.75 27.67
C ASP A 38 3.64 -3.89 28.64
N SER A 39 2.38 -3.97 29.07
CA SER A 39 1.90 -5.06 29.93
C SER A 39 1.50 -6.33 29.15
N LEU A 40 1.47 -6.27 27.81
CA LEU A 40 1.10 -7.39 26.97
C LEU A 40 2.24 -8.41 26.86
N THR A 41 2.05 -9.56 27.51
CA THR A 41 3.00 -10.69 27.43
C THR A 41 3.10 -11.23 26.00
N PRO A 42 4.22 -11.89 25.63
CA PRO A 42 4.35 -12.58 24.35
C PRO A 42 3.24 -13.61 24.10
N GLU A 43 2.74 -14.26 25.17
CA GLU A 43 1.63 -15.21 25.11
C GLU A 43 0.29 -14.53 24.74
N ASN A 44 0.02 -13.35 25.31
CA ASN A 44 -1.14 -12.54 24.95
C ASN A 44 -1.07 -12.13 23.46
N ARG A 45 0.10 -11.72 22.99
CA ARG A 45 0.31 -11.36 21.57
C ARG A 45 0.14 -12.59 20.66
N ALA A 46 0.67 -13.75 21.03
CA ALA A 46 0.54 -14.98 20.25
C ALA A 46 -0.93 -15.44 20.16
N THR A 47 -1.65 -15.40 21.28
CA THR A 47 -3.08 -15.76 21.33
C THR A 47 -3.92 -14.78 20.52
N PHE A 48 -3.62 -13.48 20.59
CA PHE A 48 -4.28 -12.48 19.76
C PHE A 48 -4.02 -12.72 18.26
N ARG A 49 -2.76 -12.98 17.86
CA ARG A 49 -2.42 -13.31 16.47
C ARG A 49 -3.18 -14.53 15.96
N ALA A 50 -3.27 -15.60 16.77
CA ALA A 50 -4.07 -16.78 16.41
C ALA A 50 -5.57 -16.48 16.25
N ALA A 51 -6.09 -15.47 16.96
CA ALA A 51 -7.49 -15.07 16.86
C ALA A 51 -7.80 -14.19 15.64
N LEU A 52 -6.79 -13.71 14.91
CA LEU A 52 -6.95 -13.03 13.62
C LEU A 52 -7.40 -14.01 12.53
N ASP A 53 -6.98 -15.28 12.62
CA ASP A 53 -7.31 -16.35 11.68
C ASP A 53 -8.68 -17.02 11.99
N GLY A 54 -9.44 -16.46 12.93
CA GLY A 54 -10.74 -17.01 13.33
C GLY A 54 -11.78 -16.93 12.21
N GLU A 55 -12.60 -17.97 12.08
CA GLU A 55 -13.67 -18.05 11.09
C GLU A 55 -14.76 -16.99 11.34
N SER A 56 -15.14 -16.24 10.30
CA SER A 56 -16.18 -15.22 10.36
C SER A 56 -17.56 -15.83 10.11
N THR A 57 -18.53 -15.49 10.96
CA THR A 57 -19.92 -15.96 10.86
C THR A 57 -20.80 -15.12 9.91
N ASN A 58 -20.22 -14.15 9.20
CA ASN A 58 -20.90 -13.23 8.27
C ASN A 58 -22.09 -12.45 8.87
N ASP A 59 -22.06 -12.21 10.19
CA ASP A 59 -23.00 -11.34 10.91
C ASP A 59 -22.34 -10.03 11.39
N ASP A 60 -23.15 -9.03 11.75
CA ASP A 60 -22.65 -7.71 12.21
C ASP A 60 -21.67 -7.84 13.38
N ARG A 61 -21.89 -8.83 14.26
CA ARG A 61 -20.99 -9.13 15.37
C ARG A 61 -19.61 -9.53 14.89
N SER A 62 -19.52 -10.49 13.98
CA SER A 62 -18.25 -10.93 13.40
C SER A 62 -17.58 -9.82 12.59
N LEU A 63 -18.36 -9.00 11.87
CA LEU A 63 -17.83 -7.83 11.16
C LEU A 63 -17.16 -6.84 12.12
N ILE A 64 -17.87 -6.40 13.18
CA ILE A 64 -17.34 -5.46 14.17
C ILE A 64 -16.12 -6.04 14.87
N ASP A 65 -16.19 -7.29 15.31
CA ASP A 65 -15.07 -7.99 15.97
C ASP A 65 -13.83 -8.06 15.07
N SER A 66 -13.99 -8.42 13.80
CA SER A 66 -12.90 -8.45 12.82
C SER A 66 -12.28 -7.07 12.60
N ILE A 67 -13.09 -6.01 12.53
CA ILE A 67 -12.58 -4.64 12.36
C ILE A 67 -11.79 -4.17 13.59
N LEU A 68 -12.32 -4.41 14.79
CA LEU A 68 -11.61 -4.08 16.03
C LEU A 68 -10.30 -4.86 16.16
N LYS A 69 -10.28 -6.14 15.74
CA LYS A 69 -9.07 -6.96 15.66
C LYS A 69 -8.05 -6.41 14.65
N LEU A 70 -8.47 -6.09 13.43
CA LEU A 70 -7.59 -5.51 12.41
C LEU A 70 -6.99 -4.18 12.88
N HIS A 71 -7.81 -3.31 13.48
CA HIS A 71 -7.35 -2.05 14.04
C HIS A 71 -6.38 -2.25 15.22
N THR A 72 -6.65 -3.21 16.11
CA THR A 72 -5.72 -3.57 17.19
C THR A 72 -4.37 -4.02 16.64
N ALA A 73 -4.38 -4.88 15.62
CA ALA A 73 -3.16 -5.37 14.97
C ALA A 73 -2.35 -4.20 14.37
N ARG A 74 -3.02 -3.22 13.74
CA ARG A 74 -2.39 -1.99 13.25
C ARG A 74 -1.72 -1.18 14.35
N VAL A 75 -2.42 -0.92 15.45
CA VAL A 75 -1.88 -0.12 16.56
C VAL A 75 -0.66 -0.81 17.18
N LEU A 76 -0.75 -2.12 17.42
CA LEU A 76 0.37 -2.91 17.93
C LEU A 76 1.56 -2.90 16.97
N HIS A 77 1.32 -3.01 15.66
CA HIS A 77 2.37 -2.94 14.64
C HIS A 77 3.11 -1.60 14.68
N ARG A 78 2.39 -0.47 14.72
CA ARG A 78 3.00 0.87 14.79
C ARG A 78 3.82 1.07 16.07
N GLN A 79 3.35 0.55 17.19
CA GLN A 79 4.09 0.61 18.45
C GLN A 79 5.38 -0.24 18.39
N GLU A 80 5.32 -1.44 17.82
CA GLU A 80 6.49 -2.30 17.61
C GLU A 80 7.51 -1.63 16.65
N ALA A 81 7.04 -1.00 15.57
CA ALA A 81 7.89 -0.25 14.63
C ALA A 81 8.60 0.94 15.30
N ALA A 82 7.88 1.75 16.07
CA ALA A 82 8.45 2.90 16.79
C ALA A 82 9.53 2.50 17.82
N GLN A 83 9.47 1.28 18.36
CA GLN A 83 10.50 0.74 19.26
C GLN A 83 11.75 0.26 18.51
N LEU A 84 11.62 -0.14 17.24
CA LEU A 84 12.70 -0.64 16.40
C LEU A 84 13.48 0.46 15.67
N GLU A 85 12.93 1.67 15.53
CA GLU A 85 13.57 2.82 14.84
C GLU A 85 14.87 3.36 15.49
N SER A 86 15.44 2.64 16.47
CA SER A 86 16.71 2.97 17.13
C SER A 86 17.96 2.46 16.39
N ASP A 87 17.96 2.39 15.06
CA ASP A 87 19.19 2.13 14.30
C ASP A 87 19.96 3.44 14.08
N SER A 88 20.87 3.74 15.00
CA SER A 88 21.81 4.83 14.83
C SER A 88 22.69 4.58 13.60
N PRO A 89 22.90 5.57 12.72
CA PRO A 89 23.72 5.39 11.53
C PRO A 89 25.14 4.95 11.91
N ASP A 90 25.62 3.88 11.28
CA ASP A 90 27.00 3.42 11.45
C ASP A 90 27.95 4.51 10.92
N PRO A 91 28.90 5.02 11.74
CA PRO A 91 29.86 6.02 11.28
C PRO A 91 30.71 5.56 10.09
N ASP A 92 30.86 4.25 9.87
CA ASP A 92 31.60 3.67 8.75
C ASP A 92 30.70 3.29 7.55
N GLU A 93 29.43 3.72 7.54
CA GLU A 93 28.45 3.42 6.48
C GLU A 93 28.90 3.96 5.11
N THR A 94 29.13 3.06 4.15
CA THR A 94 29.46 3.40 2.76
C THR A 94 28.28 4.11 2.07
N PRO A 95 28.53 4.91 1.01
CA PRO A 95 27.44 5.55 0.25
C PRO A 95 26.37 4.58 -0.25
N TYR A 96 26.78 3.36 -0.64
CA TYR A 96 25.86 2.29 -1.04
C TYR A 96 24.97 1.83 0.12
N GLN A 97 25.55 1.57 1.30
CA GLN A 97 24.79 1.13 2.47
C GLN A 97 23.79 2.20 2.90
N ARG A 98 24.21 3.47 2.89
CA ARG A 98 23.34 4.60 3.21
C ARG A 98 22.16 4.70 2.26
N ALA A 99 22.41 4.70 0.95
CA ALA A 99 21.35 4.78 -0.05
C ALA A 99 20.39 3.59 0.04
N ARG A 100 20.93 2.38 0.24
CA ARG A 100 20.12 1.17 0.43
C ARG A 100 19.27 1.24 1.70
N ARG A 101 19.81 1.76 2.81
CA ARG A 101 19.05 1.96 4.04
C ARG A 101 17.92 2.96 3.84
N THR A 102 18.19 4.09 3.18
CA THR A 102 17.16 5.07 2.82
C THR A 102 16.06 4.43 1.97
N PHE A 103 16.42 3.64 0.96
CA PHE A 103 15.44 2.90 0.15
C PHE A 103 14.63 1.91 0.99
N SER A 104 15.27 1.10 1.83
CA SER A 104 14.57 0.15 2.70
C SER A 104 13.64 0.82 3.71
N GLN A 105 14.04 1.97 4.26
CA GLN A 105 13.19 2.77 5.17
C GLN A 105 11.98 3.34 4.42
N ALA A 106 12.19 3.92 3.23
CA ALA A 106 11.11 4.44 2.40
C ALA A 106 10.15 3.33 1.94
N LEU A 107 10.70 2.15 1.58
CA LEU A 107 9.93 0.98 1.21
C LEU A 107 9.07 0.48 2.37
N ALA A 108 9.64 0.33 3.57
CA ALA A 108 8.91 -0.08 4.77
C ALA A 108 7.79 0.91 5.12
N ALA A 109 8.09 2.22 5.09
CA ALA A 109 7.08 3.26 5.31
C ALA A 109 5.95 3.19 4.27
N SER A 110 6.27 2.81 3.02
CA SER A 110 5.27 2.60 1.98
C SER A 110 4.40 1.38 2.23
N GLU A 111 4.99 0.27 2.63
CA GLU A 111 4.26 -0.95 2.97
C GLU A 111 3.32 -0.72 4.15
N ASP A 112 3.78 0.00 5.17
CA ASP A 112 2.98 0.37 6.34
C ASP A 112 1.81 1.28 5.96
N ALA A 113 2.06 2.30 5.13
CA ALA A 113 1.00 3.18 4.63
C ALA A 113 -0.05 2.42 3.82
N ILE A 114 0.36 1.50 2.95
CA ILE A 114 -0.55 0.65 2.16
C ILE A 114 -1.39 -0.25 3.07
N ASN A 115 -0.76 -0.88 4.06
CA ASN A 115 -1.47 -1.74 5.02
C ASN A 115 -2.48 -0.93 5.85
N ASP A 116 -2.10 0.27 6.30
CA ASP A 116 -2.99 1.18 6.99
C ASP A 116 -4.20 1.58 6.14
N VAL A 117 -3.97 1.91 4.87
CA VAL A 117 -5.03 2.24 3.89
C VAL A 117 -6.00 1.09 3.71
N ARG A 118 -5.50 -0.15 3.59
CA ARG A 118 -6.36 -1.33 3.48
C ARG A 118 -7.27 -1.48 4.70
N ILE A 119 -6.75 -1.19 5.89
CA ILE A 119 -7.53 -1.21 7.13
C ILE A 119 -8.52 -0.05 7.16
N ASP A 120 -8.13 1.16 6.75
CA ASP A 120 -9.02 2.33 6.64
C ASP A 120 -10.20 2.04 5.69
N VAL A 121 -9.94 1.40 4.55
CA VAL A 121 -10.98 0.94 3.60
C VAL A 121 -11.86 -0.14 4.21
N ALA A 122 -11.29 -1.10 4.96
CA ALA A 122 -12.09 -2.11 5.65
C ALA A 122 -13.02 -1.49 6.70
N VAL A 123 -12.54 -0.52 7.48
CA VAL A 123 -13.34 0.24 8.44
C VAL A 123 -14.43 1.05 7.72
N ALA A 124 -14.10 1.71 6.61
CA ALA A 124 -15.07 2.42 5.80
C ALA A 124 -16.19 1.48 5.32
N ASN A 125 -15.84 0.31 4.78
CA ASN A 125 -16.80 -0.68 4.31
C ASN A 125 -17.69 -1.18 5.45
N ALA A 126 -17.13 -1.39 6.64
CA ALA A 126 -17.91 -1.77 7.81
C ALA A 126 -18.94 -0.70 8.18
N HIS A 127 -18.55 0.58 8.18
CA HIS A 127 -19.48 1.69 8.37
C HIS A 127 -20.58 1.73 7.32
N SER A 128 -20.26 1.48 6.05
CA SER A 128 -21.28 1.37 4.99
C SER A 128 -22.28 0.25 5.25
N LEU A 129 -21.81 -0.91 5.72
CA LEU A 129 -22.68 -2.06 6.05
C LEU A 129 -23.54 -1.79 7.29
N LEU A 130 -23.02 -1.04 8.25
CA LEU A 130 -23.74 -0.59 9.44
C LEU A 130 -24.67 0.62 9.17
N GLY A 131 -24.65 1.16 7.95
CA GLY A 131 -25.51 2.28 7.53
C GLY A 131 -24.99 3.69 7.87
N ASP A 132 -23.74 3.82 8.35
CA ASP A 132 -23.10 5.12 8.60
C ASP A 132 -22.29 5.58 7.38
N ILE A 133 -23.00 6.18 6.42
CA ILE A 133 -22.41 6.65 5.16
C ILE A 133 -21.44 7.82 5.39
N ASP A 134 -21.68 8.67 6.40
CA ASP A 134 -20.80 9.81 6.66
C ASP A 134 -19.47 9.34 7.28
N ALA A 135 -19.49 8.36 8.17
CA ALA A 135 -18.27 7.71 8.66
C ALA A 135 -17.52 7.00 7.54
N ASN A 136 -18.23 6.25 6.69
CA ASN A 136 -17.65 5.62 5.50
C ASN A 136 -16.87 6.66 4.65
N ARG A 137 -17.48 7.79 4.31
CA ARG A 137 -16.83 8.87 3.54
C ARG A 137 -15.60 9.44 4.23
N ARG A 138 -15.65 9.66 5.55
CA ARG A 138 -14.51 10.17 6.33
C ARG A 138 -13.32 9.21 6.27
N TRP A 139 -13.56 7.90 6.47
CA TRP A 139 -12.50 6.89 6.42
C TRP A 139 -11.89 6.73 5.02
N LEU A 140 -12.70 6.80 3.96
CA LEU A 140 -12.18 6.83 2.59
C LEU A 140 -11.31 8.08 2.33
N ASP A 141 -11.68 9.23 2.89
CA ASP A 141 -10.88 10.47 2.75
C ASP A 141 -9.55 10.39 3.52
N HIS A 142 -9.56 9.77 4.71
CA HIS A 142 -8.33 9.45 5.45
C HIS A 142 -7.42 8.51 4.67
N ALA A 143 -7.98 7.44 4.11
CA ALA A 143 -7.26 6.49 3.27
C ALA A 143 -6.62 7.17 2.06
N LEU A 144 -7.37 8.01 1.34
CA LEU A 144 -6.86 8.77 0.19
C LEU A 144 -5.76 9.75 0.58
N THR A 145 -5.92 10.45 1.70
CA THR A 145 -4.91 11.39 2.20
C THR A 145 -3.61 10.66 2.50
N ARG A 146 -3.68 9.52 3.20
CA ARG A 146 -2.52 8.67 3.50
C ARG A 146 -1.82 8.17 2.24
N LEU A 147 -2.57 7.72 1.23
CA LEU A 147 -2.00 7.32 -0.06
C LEU A 147 -1.29 8.48 -0.77
N THR A 148 -1.87 9.68 -0.71
CA THR A 148 -1.30 10.87 -1.34
C THR A 148 0.00 11.30 -0.65
N ASP A 149 0.03 11.23 0.69
CA ASP A 149 1.21 11.57 1.47
C ASP A 149 2.38 10.63 1.18
N ILE A 150 2.13 9.31 1.09
CA ILE A 150 3.19 8.36 0.77
C ILE A 150 3.62 8.42 -0.71
N ALA A 151 2.68 8.68 -1.62
CA ALA A 151 2.94 8.91 -3.05
C ALA A 151 3.89 10.09 -3.32
N ALA A 152 4.03 11.02 -2.38
CA ALA A 152 5.02 12.09 -2.49
C ALA A 152 6.45 11.54 -2.52
N THR A 153 6.70 10.40 -1.86
CA THR A 153 8.00 9.72 -1.81
C THR A 153 8.22 8.89 -3.07
N ASP A 154 9.19 9.31 -3.88
CA ASP A 154 9.50 8.66 -5.16
C ASP A 154 10.40 7.43 -4.97
N LEU A 155 9.78 6.28 -4.66
CA LEU A 155 10.54 5.04 -4.44
C LEU A 155 11.40 4.64 -5.65
N VAL A 156 10.92 4.94 -6.87
CA VAL A 156 11.63 4.60 -8.11
C VAL A 156 12.89 5.45 -8.23
N THR A 157 12.77 6.77 -8.04
CA THR A 157 13.93 7.68 -8.03
C THR A 157 14.91 7.29 -6.93
N ILE A 158 14.43 7.01 -5.71
CA ILE A 158 15.29 6.57 -4.60
C ILE A 158 16.02 5.26 -4.94
N ALA A 159 15.37 4.31 -5.61
CA ALA A 159 16.02 3.08 -6.06
C ALA A 159 17.09 3.34 -7.12
N GLN A 160 16.80 4.19 -8.11
CA GLN A 160 17.72 4.56 -9.19
C GLN A 160 18.96 5.32 -8.70
N ASP A 161 18.82 6.07 -7.60
CA ASP A 161 19.90 6.82 -6.97
C ASP A 161 20.87 5.95 -6.14
N ILE A 162 20.59 4.64 -5.98
CA ILE A 162 21.49 3.73 -5.26
C ILE A 162 22.77 3.52 -6.09
N PRO A 163 23.95 3.90 -5.57
CA PRO A 163 25.18 3.72 -6.30
C PRO A 163 25.49 2.22 -6.46
N PRO A 164 26.22 1.80 -7.51
CA PRO A 164 26.55 0.39 -7.69
C PRO A 164 27.36 -0.15 -6.50
N MET A 165 27.06 -1.38 -6.11
CA MET A 165 27.76 -2.03 -5.00
C MET A 165 29.26 -2.05 -5.28
N THR A 166 30.05 -1.47 -4.36
CA THR A 166 31.50 -1.49 -4.50
C THR A 166 31.98 -2.94 -4.38
N PRO A 167 32.67 -3.50 -5.38
CA PRO A 167 33.12 -4.87 -5.31
C PRO A 167 34.11 -5.03 -4.16
N PRO A 168 34.10 -6.18 -3.46
CA PRO A 168 35.04 -6.45 -2.39
C PRO A 168 36.48 -6.26 -2.88
N LYS A 169 37.34 -5.72 -2.00
CA LYS A 169 38.77 -5.55 -2.27
C LYS A 169 39.40 -6.93 -2.47
N MET A 170 39.63 -7.31 -3.73
CA MET A 170 40.25 -8.57 -4.14
C MET A 170 41.45 -8.32 -5.05
N ASN A 171 42.44 -9.20 -5.00
CA ASN A 171 43.51 -9.18 -5.99
C ASN A 171 42.98 -9.61 -7.38
N TRP A 172 43.68 -9.18 -8.44
CA TRP A 172 43.22 -9.39 -9.82
C TRP A 172 43.06 -10.88 -10.18
N ILE A 173 43.90 -11.75 -9.60
CA ILE A 173 43.85 -13.21 -9.82
C ILE A 173 42.55 -13.80 -9.26
N LYS A 174 42.17 -13.45 -8.02
CA LYS A 174 40.92 -13.92 -7.41
C LYS A 174 39.68 -13.43 -8.18
N ARG A 175 39.73 -12.19 -8.67
CA ARG A 175 38.66 -11.63 -9.50
C ARG A 175 38.55 -12.37 -10.84
N ALA A 176 39.67 -12.68 -11.48
CA ALA A 176 39.70 -13.45 -12.71
C ALA A 176 39.20 -14.89 -12.52
N SER A 177 39.56 -15.55 -11.42
CA SER A 177 39.07 -16.91 -11.12
C SER A 177 37.57 -16.92 -10.84
N LEU A 178 37.02 -15.91 -10.16
CA LEU A 178 35.58 -15.78 -9.96
C LEU A 178 34.84 -15.57 -11.29
N ARG A 179 35.38 -14.71 -12.16
CA ARG A 179 34.82 -14.49 -13.50
C ARG A 179 34.87 -15.75 -14.37
N PHE A 180 35.91 -16.57 -14.24
CA PHE A 180 36.03 -17.85 -14.96
C PHE A 180 34.95 -18.86 -14.54
N VAL A 181 34.52 -18.85 -13.28
CA VAL A 181 33.39 -19.66 -12.77
C VAL A 181 32.04 -18.95 -12.97
N GLY A 182 32.00 -17.88 -13.79
CA GLY A 182 30.78 -17.18 -14.19
C GLY A 182 30.32 -16.07 -13.23
N PHE A 183 31.10 -15.71 -12.21
CA PHE A 183 30.75 -14.66 -11.27
C PHE A 183 31.19 -13.28 -11.79
N ASP A 184 30.22 -12.45 -12.21
CA ASP A 184 30.44 -11.07 -12.66
C ASP A 184 29.80 -10.08 -11.68
N PHE A 185 30.64 -9.38 -10.92
CA PHE A 185 30.18 -8.39 -9.94
C PHE A 185 29.45 -7.20 -10.56
N ASN A 186 29.77 -6.82 -11.80
CA ASN A 186 29.07 -5.73 -12.47
C ASN A 186 27.65 -6.16 -12.86
N ARG A 187 27.51 -7.39 -13.36
CA ARG A 187 26.21 -7.98 -13.66
C ARG A 187 25.37 -8.13 -12.39
N LEU A 188 25.94 -8.66 -11.32
CA LEU A 188 25.24 -8.81 -10.03
C LEU A 188 24.78 -7.45 -9.46
N ALA A 189 25.60 -6.41 -9.59
CA ALA A 189 25.23 -5.06 -9.16
C ALA A 189 24.07 -4.50 -9.98
N GLN A 190 24.09 -4.72 -11.30
CA GLN A 190 23.00 -4.31 -12.20
C GLN A 190 21.71 -5.09 -11.89
N ASP A 191 21.78 -6.42 -11.81
CA ASP A 191 20.62 -7.27 -11.53
C ASP A 191 19.95 -6.89 -10.18
N ASN A 192 20.76 -6.52 -9.19
CA ASN A 192 20.26 -6.06 -7.90
C ASN A 192 19.57 -4.68 -8.00
N LEU A 193 20.17 -3.73 -8.73
CA LEU A 193 19.55 -2.42 -8.96
C LEU A 193 18.21 -2.56 -9.71
N ASP A 194 18.19 -3.36 -10.77
CA ASP A 194 16.99 -3.65 -11.56
C ASP A 194 15.89 -4.28 -10.69
N THR A 195 16.27 -5.15 -9.75
CA THR A 195 15.34 -5.74 -8.77
C THR A 195 14.76 -4.69 -7.82
N LEU A 196 15.57 -3.77 -7.29
CA LEU A 196 15.10 -2.71 -6.39
C LEU A 196 14.15 -1.74 -7.11
N VAL A 197 14.47 -1.38 -8.35
CA VAL A 197 13.59 -0.57 -9.22
C VAL A 197 12.28 -1.30 -9.48
N LYS A 198 12.32 -2.61 -9.77
CA LYS A 198 11.11 -3.41 -9.96
C LYS A 198 10.23 -3.44 -8.70
N ILE A 199 10.82 -3.59 -7.52
CA ILE A 199 10.08 -3.55 -6.24
C ILE A 199 9.44 -2.16 -6.05
N ALA A 200 10.18 -1.08 -6.32
CA ALA A 200 9.67 0.28 -6.21
C ALA A 200 8.47 0.53 -7.14
N HIS A 201 8.54 0.01 -8.37
CA HIS A 201 7.40 0.02 -9.28
C HIS A 201 6.22 -0.73 -8.67
N LEU A 202 6.37 -2.00 -8.28
CA LEU A 202 5.28 -2.79 -7.72
C LEU A 202 4.54 -2.08 -6.56
N GLN A 203 5.27 -1.37 -5.70
CA GLN A 203 4.66 -0.57 -4.62
C GLN A 203 3.88 0.63 -5.16
N THR A 204 4.45 1.37 -6.10
CA THR A 204 3.78 2.49 -6.79
C THR A 204 2.48 2.04 -7.47
N ASN A 205 2.47 0.82 -8.03
CA ASN A 205 1.30 0.22 -8.66
C ASN A 205 0.19 -0.03 -7.63
N GLN A 206 0.55 -0.59 -6.47
CA GLN A 206 -0.40 -0.81 -5.39
C GLN A 206 -1.04 0.50 -4.91
N ILE A 207 -0.24 1.56 -4.73
CA ILE A 207 -0.74 2.89 -4.35
C ILE A 207 -1.71 3.42 -5.41
N THR A 208 -1.35 3.31 -6.69
CA THR A 208 -2.18 3.77 -7.81
C THR A 208 -3.52 3.05 -7.86
N ILE A 209 -3.51 1.72 -7.76
CA ILE A 209 -4.70 0.88 -7.76
C ILE A 209 -5.59 1.20 -6.55
N LEU A 210 -5.03 1.32 -5.35
CA LEU A 210 -5.80 1.65 -4.16
C LEU A 210 -6.44 3.04 -4.26
N SER A 211 -5.71 4.04 -4.78
CA SER A 211 -6.23 5.39 -5.01
C SER A 211 -7.40 5.37 -6.01
N HIS A 212 -7.24 4.59 -7.09
CA HIS A 212 -8.29 4.40 -8.09
C HIS A 212 -9.55 3.76 -7.48
N LEU A 213 -9.40 2.66 -6.72
CA LEU A 213 -10.50 1.99 -6.06
C LEU A 213 -11.24 2.89 -5.06
N ILE A 214 -10.52 3.74 -4.32
CA ILE A 214 -11.14 4.73 -3.44
C ILE A 214 -11.95 5.76 -4.26
N GLY A 215 -11.44 6.18 -5.42
CA GLY A 215 -12.18 7.05 -6.34
C GLY A 215 -13.49 6.43 -6.83
N VAL A 216 -13.46 5.17 -7.23
CA VAL A 216 -14.66 4.40 -7.63
C VAL A 216 -15.65 4.28 -6.46
N SER A 217 -15.17 4.09 -5.23
CA SER A 217 -16.01 4.10 -4.04
C SER A 217 -16.72 5.43 -3.84
N PHE A 218 -16.04 6.58 -4.04
CA PHE A 218 -16.69 7.89 -3.96
C PHE A 218 -17.74 8.13 -5.05
N VAL A 219 -17.52 7.63 -6.28
CA VAL A 219 -18.54 7.64 -7.34
C VAL A 219 -19.78 6.86 -6.90
N SER A 220 -19.58 5.67 -6.31
CA SER A 220 -20.69 4.83 -5.81
C SER A 220 -21.47 5.47 -4.66
N LEU A 221 -20.85 6.44 -3.95
CA LEU A 221 -21.46 7.23 -2.87
C LEU A 221 -22.08 8.54 -3.33
N GLU A 222 -22.11 8.78 -4.65
CA GLU A 222 -22.57 10.01 -5.30
C GLU A 222 -21.81 11.26 -4.81
N ASP A 223 -20.53 11.12 -4.47
CA ASP A 223 -19.66 12.22 -4.00
C ASP A 223 -18.66 12.64 -5.09
N ASP A 224 -19.17 13.39 -6.08
CA ASP A 224 -18.40 13.84 -7.25
C ASP A 224 -17.14 14.64 -6.88
N ALA A 225 -17.20 15.42 -5.79
CA ALA A 225 -16.08 16.27 -5.39
C ALA A 225 -14.92 15.43 -4.86
N ARG A 226 -15.20 14.44 -4.00
CA ARG A 226 -14.17 13.52 -3.50
C ARG A 226 -13.72 12.53 -4.56
N ALA A 227 -14.62 12.07 -5.43
CA ALA A 227 -14.27 11.24 -6.59
C ALA A 227 -13.24 11.95 -7.48
N ARG A 228 -13.48 13.21 -7.85
CA ARG A 228 -12.53 14.04 -8.62
C ARG A 228 -11.17 14.15 -7.93
N ARG A 229 -11.15 14.38 -6.61
CA ARG A 229 -9.90 14.47 -5.84
C ARG A 229 -9.13 13.14 -5.88
N ALA A 230 -9.82 12.02 -5.71
CA ALA A 230 -9.20 10.70 -5.77
C ALA A 230 -8.63 10.39 -7.16
N PHE A 231 -9.42 10.62 -8.21
CA PHE A 231 -8.97 10.40 -9.59
C PHE A 231 -7.82 11.34 -10.00
N ARG A 232 -7.77 12.57 -9.47
CA ARG A 232 -6.59 13.44 -9.61
C ARG A 232 -5.33 12.87 -8.98
N ALA A 233 -5.43 12.34 -7.77
CA ALA A 233 -4.30 11.71 -7.11
C ALA A 233 -3.79 10.51 -7.91
N THR A 234 -4.71 9.67 -8.42
CA THR A 234 -4.41 8.55 -9.32
C THR A 234 -3.76 9.02 -10.61
N ALA A 235 -4.31 10.04 -11.27
CA ALA A 235 -3.77 10.61 -12.50
C ALA A 235 -2.35 11.17 -12.31
N HIS A 236 -2.11 11.87 -11.21
CA HIS A 236 -0.79 12.40 -10.90
C HIS A 236 0.26 11.30 -10.75
N LEU A 237 -0.08 10.20 -10.07
CA LEU A 237 0.78 9.02 -9.93
C LEU A 237 1.11 8.39 -11.28
N ILE A 238 0.10 8.25 -12.15
CA ILE A 238 0.26 7.70 -13.50
C ILE A 238 1.20 8.55 -14.34
N ILE A 239 0.95 9.86 -14.42
CA ILE A 239 1.75 10.78 -15.23
C ILE A 239 3.19 10.85 -14.72
N ARG A 240 3.37 10.95 -13.40
CA ARG A 240 4.69 11.06 -12.77
C ARG A 240 5.59 9.85 -13.07
N HIS A 241 4.99 8.67 -13.17
CA HIS A 241 5.72 7.43 -13.38
C HIS A 241 5.56 6.91 -14.81
N ASP A 242 5.32 7.79 -15.79
CA ASP A 242 5.18 7.46 -17.22
C ASP A 242 4.29 6.23 -17.44
N GLY A 243 3.13 6.14 -16.77
CA GLY A 243 2.15 5.04 -16.85
C GLY A 243 2.68 3.63 -16.49
N MET A 244 3.88 3.55 -15.93
CA MET A 244 4.50 2.31 -15.46
C MET A 244 3.70 1.51 -14.41
N PRO A 245 2.59 1.98 -13.79
CA PRO A 245 1.88 1.11 -12.86
C PRO A 245 1.22 -0.17 -13.40
N PHE A 246 1.30 -0.45 -14.70
CA PHE A 246 0.61 -1.60 -15.30
C PHE A 246 1.36 -2.21 -16.49
N GLN A 247 2.71 -2.28 -16.42
CA GLN A 247 3.59 -2.63 -17.55
C GLN A 247 3.24 -3.88 -18.36
N ASP A 248 2.40 -4.80 -17.86
CA ASP A 248 2.08 -6.07 -18.52
C ASP A 248 0.56 -6.40 -18.49
N ASN A 249 -0.33 -5.42 -18.37
CA ASN A 249 -1.78 -5.69 -18.27
C ASN A 249 -2.63 -4.61 -18.96
N ALA A 250 -2.81 -4.75 -20.27
CA ALA A 250 -3.66 -3.89 -21.09
C ALA A 250 -5.12 -3.75 -20.59
N PRO A 251 -5.83 -4.81 -20.16
CA PRO A 251 -7.21 -4.64 -19.70
C PRO A 251 -7.29 -3.81 -18.41
N GLN A 252 -6.37 -4.01 -17.46
CA GLN A 252 -6.33 -3.21 -16.24
C GLN A 252 -6.03 -1.73 -16.50
N LEU A 253 -5.17 -1.44 -17.48
CA LEU A 253 -4.91 -0.07 -17.95
C LEU A 253 -6.17 0.59 -18.49
N LEU A 254 -6.93 -0.13 -19.32
CA LEU A 254 -8.14 0.37 -19.95
C LEU A 254 -9.24 0.66 -18.91
N ASP A 255 -9.44 -0.21 -17.92
CA ASP A 255 -10.45 0.01 -16.89
C ASP A 255 -10.17 1.28 -16.06
N VAL A 256 -8.89 1.54 -15.75
CA VAL A 256 -8.47 2.76 -15.07
C VAL A 256 -8.61 3.97 -16.00
N ALA A 257 -8.22 3.84 -17.27
CA ALA A 257 -8.31 4.91 -18.27
C ALA A 257 -9.76 5.35 -18.50
N GLU A 258 -10.69 4.41 -18.65
CA GLU A 258 -12.13 4.67 -18.82
C GLU A 258 -12.70 5.45 -17.63
N SER A 259 -12.30 5.07 -16.41
CA SER A 259 -12.74 5.75 -15.20
C SER A 259 -12.14 7.15 -15.08
N LEU A 260 -10.88 7.33 -15.49
CA LEU A 260 -10.22 8.64 -15.50
C LEU A 260 -10.73 9.54 -16.62
N HIS A 261 -11.24 9.00 -17.72
CA HIS A 261 -11.65 9.78 -18.89
C HIS A 261 -12.66 10.89 -18.56
N LEU A 262 -13.54 10.67 -17.58
CA LEU A 262 -14.54 11.64 -17.12
C LEU A 262 -13.96 12.76 -16.23
N TYR A 263 -12.77 12.57 -15.67
CA TYR A 263 -12.23 13.43 -14.61
C TYR A 263 -10.86 14.01 -14.94
N GLU A 264 -9.96 13.24 -15.57
CA GLU A 264 -8.55 13.55 -15.82
C GLU A 264 -8.11 12.96 -17.18
N MET A 265 -8.51 13.64 -18.27
CA MET A 265 -8.34 13.18 -19.65
C MET A 265 -6.88 12.91 -20.06
N GLU A 266 -5.93 13.72 -19.58
CA GLU A 266 -4.50 13.57 -19.91
C GLU A 266 -3.95 12.22 -19.39
N ALA A 267 -4.25 11.87 -18.14
CA ALA A 267 -3.84 10.58 -17.58
C ALA A 267 -4.54 9.41 -18.26
N ALA A 268 -5.84 9.56 -18.60
CA ALA A 268 -6.56 8.56 -19.37
C ALA A 268 -5.90 8.30 -20.75
N GLN A 269 -5.45 9.35 -21.44
CA GLN A 269 -4.73 9.23 -22.71
C GLN A 269 -3.37 8.54 -22.55
N VAL A 270 -2.61 8.86 -21.50
CA VAL A 270 -1.34 8.18 -21.20
C VAL A 270 -1.55 6.67 -21.01
N LEU A 271 -2.55 6.27 -20.23
CA LEU A 271 -2.86 4.85 -20.04
C LEU A 271 -3.36 4.18 -21.32
N ALA A 272 -4.21 4.85 -22.10
CA ALA A 272 -4.73 4.30 -23.35
C ALA A 272 -3.63 4.10 -24.41
N GLN A 273 -2.65 5.01 -24.50
CA GLN A 273 -1.48 4.84 -25.37
C GLN A 273 -0.64 3.62 -24.98
N GLN A 274 -0.52 3.34 -23.69
CA GLN A 274 0.24 2.18 -23.21
C GLN A 274 -0.52 0.87 -23.40
N ALA A 275 -1.82 0.87 -23.13
CA ALA A 275 -2.67 -0.27 -23.41
C ALA A 275 -2.62 -0.64 -24.90
N LEU A 276 -2.62 0.37 -25.78
CA LEU A 276 -2.48 0.17 -27.23
C LEU A 276 -1.14 -0.51 -27.59
N ALA A 277 -0.03 -0.01 -27.04
CA ALA A 277 1.29 -0.59 -27.30
C ALA A 277 1.39 -2.06 -26.82
N LEU A 278 0.73 -2.40 -25.71
CA LEU A 278 0.71 -3.75 -25.17
C LEU A 278 -0.18 -4.68 -25.99
N CYS A 279 -1.42 -4.30 -26.28
CA CYS A 279 -2.35 -5.13 -27.05
C CYS A 279 -1.84 -5.37 -28.49
N GLU A 280 -1.13 -4.40 -29.10
CA GLU A 280 -0.49 -4.58 -30.41
C GLU A 280 0.61 -5.65 -30.38
N THR A 281 1.30 -5.76 -29.24
CA THR A 281 2.34 -6.76 -29.02
C THR A 281 1.74 -8.15 -28.74
N GLU A 282 0.62 -8.20 -28.04
CA GLU A 282 -0.06 -9.43 -27.63
C GLU A 282 -1.03 -9.98 -28.69
N GLY A 283 -1.50 -9.13 -29.61
CA GLY A 283 -2.43 -9.47 -30.67
C GLY A 283 -3.91 -9.48 -30.25
N ASP A 284 -4.28 -8.73 -29.21
CA ASP A 284 -5.68 -8.62 -28.75
C ASP A 284 -6.40 -7.46 -29.46
N GLU A 285 -7.17 -7.79 -30.51
CA GLU A 285 -7.89 -6.82 -31.34
C GLU A 285 -9.00 -6.08 -30.57
N GLU A 286 -9.60 -6.69 -29.53
CA GLU A 286 -10.68 -6.05 -28.76
C GLU A 286 -10.13 -4.96 -27.85
N GLU A 287 -9.04 -5.25 -27.15
CA GLU A 287 -8.36 -4.29 -26.27
C GLU A 287 -7.74 -3.14 -27.06
N CYS A 288 -7.19 -3.41 -28.25
CA CYS A 288 -6.70 -2.36 -29.14
C CYS A 288 -7.83 -1.44 -29.62
N ALA A 289 -8.98 -1.99 -30.00
CA ALA A 289 -10.13 -1.17 -30.39
C ALA A 289 -10.64 -0.29 -29.21
N ARG A 290 -10.64 -0.81 -27.98
CA ARG A 290 -10.96 -0.04 -26.77
C ARG A 290 -9.96 1.10 -26.54
N ALA A 291 -8.67 0.81 -26.65
CA ALA A 291 -7.61 1.81 -26.49
C ALA A 291 -7.71 2.92 -27.54
N GLU A 292 -7.91 2.58 -28.81
CA GLU A 292 -8.10 3.54 -29.90
C GLU A 292 -9.34 4.41 -29.68
N ALA A 293 -10.45 3.83 -29.21
CA ALA A 293 -11.67 4.57 -28.92
C ALA A 293 -11.45 5.64 -27.83
N LEU A 294 -10.67 5.34 -26.79
CA LEU A 294 -10.32 6.30 -25.74
C LEU A 294 -9.40 7.42 -26.23
N LEU A 295 -8.55 7.15 -27.23
CA LEU A 295 -7.65 8.14 -27.82
C LEU A 295 -8.31 9.03 -28.88
N ALA A 296 -9.46 8.61 -29.42
CA ALA A 296 -10.20 9.34 -30.45
C ALA A 296 -11.10 10.47 -29.91
N VAL A 297 -11.25 10.56 -28.59
CA VAL A 297 -12.07 11.56 -27.86
C VAL A 297 -11.19 12.67 -27.31
#